data_AF-A0A7C2TVU4-F1
#
_entry.id   AF-A0A7C2TVU4-F1
#
_cell.length_a   1.000
_cell.length_b   1.000
_cell.length_c   1.000
_cell.angle_alpha   90.00
_cell.angle_beta   90.00
_cell.angle_gamma   90.00
#
_symmetry.space_group_name_H-M   'P 1'
#
loop_
_entity.id
_entity.type
_entity.pdbx_description
1 polymer ?
#
loop_
_entity_poly.entity_id
_entity_poly.type
_entity_poly.pdbx_seq_one_letter_code
_entity_poly.pdbx_strand_id
1 'polypeptide(L)' 'MPKTVTPQTDKLTDRRTLEFTIAVLEQYFDLSAEGYICQTRELYNVLVTAAARQTYVETVCNDLTGAPVATPFGVI' A
#
# COMPACT_ATOMS: atom_id res chain seq x y z
N MET A 1 1.51 -4.08 -47.21
CA MET A 1 0.39 -4.13 -46.25
C MET A 1 0.83 -3.42 -44.99
N PRO A 2 0.09 -2.41 -44.48
CA PRO A 2 0.46 -1.75 -43.24
C PRO A 2 0.18 -2.71 -42.07
N LYS A 3 1.15 -2.82 -41.16
CA LYS A 3 1.08 -3.67 -39.98
C LYS A 3 0.12 -3.01 -38.98
N THR A 4 -1.07 -3.57 -38.83
CA THR A 4 -2.07 -3.11 -37.85
C THR A 4 -1.49 -3.32 -36.45
N VAL A 5 -1.04 -2.25 -35.81
CA VAL A 5 -0.76 -2.26 -34.37
C VAL A 5 -2.11 -2.26 -33.68
N THR A 6 -2.51 -3.42 -33.18
CA THR A 6 -3.68 -3.52 -32.29
C THR A 6 -3.31 -2.75 -31.02
N PRO A 7 -4.08 -1.71 -30.63
CA PRO A 7 -3.84 -1.05 -29.36
C PRO A 7 -4.08 -2.09 -28.28
N GLN A 8 -3.01 -2.55 -27.64
CA GLN A 8 -3.13 -3.35 -26.43
C GLN A 8 -3.75 -2.39 -25.41
N THR A 9 -5.06 -2.52 -25.22
CA THR A 9 -5.75 -1.86 -24.13
C THR A 9 -5.17 -2.50 -22.87
N ASP A 10 -4.17 -1.86 -22.28
CA ASP A 10 -3.65 -2.27 -20.99
C ASP A 10 -4.84 -2.31 -20.04
N LYS A 11 -5.32 -3.53 -19.75
CA LYS A 11 -6.47 -3.69 -18.88
C LYS A 11 -6.10 -3.11 -17.53
N LEU A 12 -6.85 -2.09 -17.12
CA LEU A 12 -6.79 -1.59 -15.76
C LEU A 12 -7.24 -2.74 -14.86
N THR A 13 -6.32 -3.20 -14.00
CA THR A 13 -6.59 -4.23 -13.00
C THR A 13 -6.38 -3.62 -11.64
N ASP A 14 -7.12 -4.07 -10.64
CA ASP A 14 -6.99 -3.57 -9.28
C ASP A 14 -5.54 -3.59 -8.79
N ARG A 15 -4.79 -4.66 -9.12
CA ARG A 15 -3.37 -4.79 -8.78
C ARG A 15 -2.50 -3.73 -9.46
N ARG A 16 -2.67 -3.51 -10.77
CA ARG A 16 -1.90 -2.48 -11.50
C ARG A 16 -2.25 -1.08 -11.01
N THR A 17 -3.53 -0.83 -10.69
CA THR A 17 -3.97 0.44 -10.12
C THR A 17 -3.30 0.69 -8.79
N LEU A 18 -3.30 -0.30 -7.88
CA LEU A 18 -2.62 -0.22 -6.59
C LEU A 18 -1.11 0.02 -6.73
N GLU A 19 -0.43 -0.77 -7.57
CA GLU A 19 1.01 -0.63 -7.83
C GLU A 19 1.35 0.76 -8.37
N PHE A 20 0.56 1.27 -9.32
CA PHE A 20 0.76 2.61 -9.88
C PHE A 20 0.51 3.71 -8.85
N THR A 21 -0.56 3.60 -8.06
CA THR A 21 -0.86 4.56 -6.99
C THR A 21 0.27 4.61 -5.96
N ILE A 22 0.78 3.47 -5.52
CA ILE A 22 1.91 3.42 -4.57
C ILE A 22 3.16 4.07 -5.18
N ALA A 23 3.49 3.77 -6.43
CA ALA A 23 4.65 4.36 -7.10
C ALA A 23 4.55 5.90 -7.21
N VAL A 24 3.35 6.43 -7.46
CA VAL A 24 3.12 7.88 -7.43
C VAL A 24 3.30 8.43 -6.01
N LEU A 25 2.76 7.77 -4.99
CA LEU A 25 2.90 8.23 -3.61
C LEU A 25 4.35 8.23 -3.13
N GLU A 26 5.14 7.22 -3.48
CA GLU A 26 6.58 7.13 -3.19
C GLU A 26 7.37 8.30 -3.81
N GLN A 27 6.90 8.86 -4.92
CA GLN A 27 7.55 10.03 -5.55
C GLN A 27 7.28 11.34 -4.79
N TYR A 28 6.12 11.47 -4.15
CA TYR A 28 5.66 12.73 -3.56
C TYR A 28 5.77 12.77 -2.04
N PHE A 29 5.76 11.61 -1.39
CA PHE A 29 5.85 11.49 0.06
C PHE A 29 7.06 10.65 0.42
N ASP A 30 7.95 11.22 1.23
CA ASP A 30 9.06 10.48 1.81
C ASP A 30 8.61 9.95 3.18
N LEU A 31 7.91 8.82 3.15
CA LEU A 31 7.50 8.13 4.38
C LEU A 31 8.61 7.21 4.86
N SER A 32 8.86 7.20 6.16
CA SER A 32 9.73 6.22 6.80
C SER A 32 9.03 5.64 8.03
N ALA A 33 9.19 4.33 8.22
CA ALA A 33 8.88 3.68 9.49
C ALA A 33 10.18 3.11 10.04
N GLU A 34 10.55 3.55 11.25
CA GLU A 34 11.65 2.96 11.99
C GLU A 34 11.09 1.89 12.95
N GLY A 35 11.22 0.62 12.56
CA GLY A 35 10.74 -0.50 13.36
C GLY A 35 10.98 -1.84 12.66
N TYR A 36 11.22 -2.89 13.43
CA TYR A 36 11.66 -4.20 12.93
C TYR A 36 10.66 -4.91 11.99
N ILE A 37 9.40 -4.45 11.95
CA ILE A 37 8.32 -5.19 11.28
C ILE A 37 7.59 -4.41 10.18
N CYS A 38 7.62 -3.07 10.19
CA CYS A 38 6.93 -2.27 9.17
C CYS A 38 7.92 -1.83 8.09
N GLN A 39 7.84 -2.43 6.91
CA GLN A 39 8.52 -1.87 5.75
C GLN A 39 7.82 -0.57 5.33
N THR A 40 8.57 0.44 4.89
CA THR A 40 8.01 1.70 4.35
C THR A 40 6.90 1.46 3.33
N ARG A 41 7.03 0.41 2.51
CA ARG A 41 6.01 0.05 1.51
C ARG A 41 4.65 -0.33 2.10
N GLU A 42 4.64 -0.91 3.30
CA GLU A 42 3.41 -1.24 4.03
C GLU A 42 2.64 0.02 4.44
N LEU A 43 3.32 1.14 4.70
CA LEU A 43 2.66 2.41 5.01
C LEU A 43 1.80 2.89 3.84
N TYR A 44 2.32 2.82 2.61
CA TYR A 44 1.55 3.23 1.43
C TYR A 44 0.33 2.31 1.21
N ASN A 45 0.47 1.00 1.43
CA ASN A 45 -0.66 0.06 1.35
C ASN A 45 -1.76 0.42 2.35
N VAL A 46 -1.39 0.75 3.60
CA VAL A 46 -2.35 1.17 4.63
C VAL A 46 -3.05 2.46 4.22
N LEU A 47 -2.31 3.47 3.77
CA LEU A 47 -2.88 4.76 3.36
C LEU A 47 -3.82 4.63 2.16
N VAL A 48 -3.42 3.88 1.14
CA VAL A 48 -4.25 3.63 -0.05
C VAL A 48 -5.52 2.87 0.34
N THR A 49 -5.40 1.88 1.23
CA THR A 49 -6.56 1.11 1.71
C THR A 49 -7.52 1.98 2.51
N ALA A 50 -7.02 2.83 3.41
CA ALA A 50 -7.83 3.74 4.21
C ALA A 50 -8.59 4.72 3.30
N ALA A 51 -7.90 5.30 2.31
CA ALA A 51 -8.50 6.20 1.34
C ALA A 51 -9.55 5.50 0.47
N ALA A 52 -9.25 4.32 -0.08
CA ALA A 52 -10.17 3.58 -0.93
C ALA A 52 -11.45 3.15 -0.19
N ARG A 53 -11.32 2.82 1.10
CA ARG A 53 -12.45 2.43 1.97
C ARG A 53 -13.14 3.62 2.64
N GLN A 54 -12.64 4.85 2.45
CA GLN A 54 -13.12 6.06 3.14
C GLN A 54 -13.19 5.85 4.66
N THR A 55 -12.13 5.27 5.23
CA THR A 55 -12.05 4.91 6.65
C THR A 55 -10.77 5.45 7.28
N TYR A 56 -10.59 5.20 8.58
CA TYR A 56 -9.43 5.63 9.34
C TYR A 56 -8.25 4.65 9.19
N VAL A 57 -7.03 5.18 9.33
CA VAL A 57 -5.79 4.39 9.29
C VAL A 57 -5.80 3.30 10.37
N GLU A 58 -6.28 3.63 11.56
CA GLU A 58 -6.39 2.73 12.71
C GLU A 58 -7.31 1.54 12.40
N THR A 59 -8.39 1.76 11.67
CA THR A 59 -9.30 0.69 11.24
C THR A 59 -8.59 -0.29 10.32
N VAL A 60 -7.81 0.22 9.35
CA VAL A 60 -7.03 -0.63 8.44
C VAL A 60 -5.94 -1.38 9.19
N CYS A 61 -5.23 -0.73 10.11
CA CYS A 61 -4.19 -1.39 10.91
C CYS A 61 -4.75 -2.53 11.78
N ASN A 62 -5.96 -2.37 12.33
CA ASN A 62 -6.62 -3.42 13.11
C ASN A 62 -7.01 -4.64 12.24
N ASP A 63 -7.29 -4.43 10.95
CA ASP A 63 -7.60 -5.50 10.00
C ASP A 63 -6.34 -6.28 9.56
N LEU A 64 -5.13 -5.73 9.74
CA LEU A 64 -3.88 -6.41 9.44
C LEU A 64 -3.60 -7.47 10.52
N THR A 65 -4.22 -8.65 10.38
CA THR A 65 -4.09 -9.81 11.29
C THR A 65 -2.69 -10.45 11.35
N GLY A 66 -1.65 -9.74 10.90
CA GLY A 66 -0.25 -10.14 10.95
C GLY A 66 0.69 -9.00 11.38
N ALA A 67 0.16 -7.85 11.79
CA ALA A 67 0.97 -6.88 12.52
C ALA A 67 1.51 -7.58 13.78
N PRO A 68 2.80 -7.43 14.08
CA PRO A 68 3.37 -8.00 15.29
C PRO A 68 2.55 -7.41 16.42
N VAL A 69 1.92 -8.28 17.21
CA VAL A 69 1.42 -7.89 18.51
C VAL A 69 2.50 -7.04 19.14
N ALA A 70 2.15 -5.80 19.54
CA ALA A 70 2.98 -5.03 20.42
C ALA A 70 3.28 -5.99 21.58
N THR A 71 4.49 -6.53 21.62
CA THR A 71 4.92 -7.29 22.79
C THR A 71 4.74 -6.31 23.93
N PRO A 72 3.96 -6.65 24.97
CA PRO A 72 3.85 -5.77 26.10
C PRO A 72 5.28 -5.56 26.57
N PHE A 73 5.71 -4.30 26.59
CA PHE A 73 6.97 -3.92 27.21
C PHE A 73 6.97 -4.62 28.58
N GLY A 74 7.81 -5.64 28.68
CA GLY A 74 7.91 -6.45 29.87
C GLY A 74 8.29 -5.54 31.02
N VAL A 75 7.40 -5.47 32.00
CA VAL A 75 7.77 -5.27 33.39
C VAL A 75 8.97 -6.18 33.68
N ILE A 76 10.19 -5.63 33.77
CA ILE A 76 11.10 -5.56 34.93
C ILE A 76 12.13 -4.46 34.66
#